data_AF-A0A944TWT7-F1
#
_entry.id   AF-A0A944TWT7-F1
#
_cell.length_a   1.000
_cell.length_b   1.000
_cell.length_c   1.000
_cell.angle_alpha   90.00
_cell.angle_beta   90.00
_cell.angle_gamma   90.00
#
_symmetry.space_group_name_H-M   'P 1'
#
loop_
_entity.id
_entity.type
_entity.pdbx_description
1 polymer ?
#
loop_
_entity_poly.entity_id
_entity_poly.type
_entity_poly.pdbx_seq_one_letter_code
_entity_poly.pdbx_strand_id
1 'polypeptide(L)'
;MTEKSKEEGTVLLTTLLIMSIMAVISIAIIEDIKFAVKKTINTDHYAQTHWYLMGAEDYIENFISNQYDELDVSIKNDTLRKSLSLSYPYDGGMISANITDGTDCFSLGSLITVEGRADVAGRRQFEYLMGSLGIPEYKAKKISYSLSDWMDADTQRELLGAEDGDYLRRPIPHRTPNSIISSVMELRSIEGIDENIYKRIRPHICVRMQGSRTKFNINTSEAKDAFLLSSILGGSDFYETALAIISERPKKGYENIQELRSSQAFQNFEGDSVAYDQIVFEPSFLWVEVKVDYRNASRVVSYEYDVSGGNISKIYKGWGYESFRPKLQKKEL
;
A
#
# COMPACT_ATOMS: atom_id res chain seq x y z
N MET A 1 -49.96 -75.31 17.01
CA MET A 1 -48.74 -74.63 17.49
C MET A 1 -47.90 -74.24 16.29
N THR A 2 -48.05 -73.01 15.75
CA THR A 2 -47.08 -72.36 14.85
C THR A 2 -47.61 -70.97 14.47
N GLU A 3 -47.42 -69.97 15.34
CA GLU A 3 -47.68 -68.57 14.99
C GLU A 3 -46.73 -67.61 15.70
N LYS A 4 -45.46 -68.01 15.90
CA LYS A 4 -44.46 -67.22 16.64
C LYS A 4 -43.34 -66.61 15.78
N SER A 5 -43.15 -67.06 14.54
CA SER A 5 -42.01 -66.62 13.71
C SER A 5 -42.28 -65.41 12.80
N LYS A 6 -43.53 -64.96 12.65
CA LYS A 6 -43.88 -63.78 11.83
C LYS A 6 -43.75 -62.45 12.60
N GLU A 7 -43.93 -62.46 13.92
CA GLU A 7 -43.79 -61.25 14.74
C GLU A 7 -42.32 -60.90 15.04
N GLU A 8 -41.44 -61.90 15.21
CA GLU A 8 -40.01 -61.70 15.50
C GLU A 8 -39.27 -60.94 14.37
N GLY A 9 -39.62 -61.19 13.10
CA GLY A 9 -39.04 -60.46 11.96
C GLY A 9 -39.45 -58.99 11.89
N THR A 10 -40.67 -58.67 12.33
CA THR A 10 -41.18 -57.29 12.35
C THR A 10 -40.56 -56.49 13.49
N VAL A 11 -40.39 -57.10 14.67
CA VAL A 11 -39.72 -56.48 15.82
C VAL A 11 -38.24 -56.19 15.54
N LEU A 12 -37.55 -57.09 14.83
CA LEU A 12 -36.16 -56.85 14.42
C LEU A 12 -36.06 -55.71 13.41
N LEU A 13 -36.97 -55.64 12.44
CA LEU A 13 -36.97 -54.56 11.44
C LEU A 13 -37.28 -53.19 12.07
N THR A 14 -38.25 -53.10 12.98
CA THR A 14 -38.60 -51.83 13.64
C THR A 14 -37.49 -51.38 14.58
N THR A 15 -36.83 -52.29 15.32
CA THR A 15 -35.68 -51.94 16.18
C THR A 15 -34.47 -51.48 15.38
N LEU A 16 -34.14 -52.14 14.26
CA LEU A 16 -33.06 -51.72 13.37
C LEU A 16 -33.36 -50.36 12.71
N LEU A 17 -34.60 -50.13 12.30
CA LEU A 17 -35.02 -48.85 11.74
C LEU A 17 -34.89 -47.72 12.77
N ILE A 18 -35.37 -47.94 14.00
CA ILE A 18 -35.26 -46.97 15.09
C ILE A 18 -33.79 -46.69 15.43
N MET A 19 -32.94 -47.73 15.55
CA MET A 19 -31.51 -47.55 15.81
C MET A 19 -30.81 -46.80 14.67
N SER A 20 -31.16 -47.09 13.42
CA SER A 20 -30.60 -46.39 12.26
C SER A 20 -30.99 -44.90 12.27
N ILE A 21 -32.27 -44.58 12.52
CA ILE A 21 -32.74 -43.20 12.63
C ILE A 21 -32.05 -42.48 13.80
N MET A 22 -31.95 -43.13 14.97
CA MET A 22 -31.25 -42.58 16.12
C MET A 22 -29.77 -42.31 15.82
N ALA A 23 -29.10 -43.22 15.11
CA ALA A 23 -27.71 -43.04 14.70
C ALA A 23 -27.54 -41.84 13.74
N VAL A 24 -28.41 -41.72 12.74
CA VAL A 24 -28.39 -40.59 11.79
C VAL A 24 -28.62 -39.26 12.51
N ILE A 25 -29.61 -39.18 13.39
CA ILE A 25 -29.89 -37.98 14.19
C ILE A 25 -28.69 -37.64 15.09
N SER A 26 -28.10 -38.64 15.74
CA SER A 26 -26.94 -38.44 16.63
C SER A 26 -25.74 -37.91 15.86
N ILE A 27 -25.47 -38.43 14.66
CA ILE A 27 -24.38 -37.94 13.79
C ILE A 27 -24.63 -36.48 13.41
N ALA A 28 -25.84 -36.12 12.99
CA ALA A 28 -26.19 -34.74 12.63
C ALA A 28 -25.97 -33.77 13.80
N ILE A 29 -26.42 -34.14 15.02
CA ILE A 29 -26.22 -33.32 16.23
C ILE A 29 -24.72 -33.15 16.55
N ILE A 30 -23.92 -34.22 16.42
CA ILE A 30 -22.48 -34.16 16.68
C ILE A 30 -21.78 -33.25 15.66
N GLU A 31 -22.17 -33.30 14.39
CA GLU A 31 -21.62 -32.43 13.35
C GLU A 31 -21.95 -30.96 13.63
N ASP A 32 -23.19 -30.65 14.00
CA ASP A 32 -23.63 -29.30 14.36
C ASP A 32 -22.87 -28.77 15.58
N ILE A 33 -22.70 -29.58 16.63
CA ILE A 33 -21.93 -29.20 17.82
C ILE A 33 -20.46 -28.96 17.45
N LYS A 34 -19.84 -29.85 16.67
CA LYS A 34 -18.45 -29.68 16.23
C LYS A 34 -18.27 -28.41 15.40
N PHE A 35 -19.18 -28.14 14.49
CA PHE A 35 -19.16 -26.93 13.67
C PHE A 35 -19.32 -25.67 14.53
N ALA A 36 -20.30 -25.65 15.45
CA ALA A 36 -20.53 -24.55 16.37
C ALA A 36 -19.30 -24.27 17.24
N VAL A 37 -18.70 -25.31 17.83
CA VAL A 37 -17.47 -25.20 18.63
C VAL A 37 -16.32 -24.63 17.79
N LYS A 38 -16.09 -25.16 16.59
CA LYS A 38 -15.02 -24.65 15.70
C LYS A 38 -15.25 -23.20 15.29
N LYS A 39 -16.50 -22.81 15.00
CA LYS A 39 -16.87 -21.43 14.68
C LYS A 39 -16.60 -20.49 15.86
N THR A 40 -16.98 -20.88 17.07
CA THR A 40 -16.72 -20.10 18.30
C THR A 40 -15.23 -19.93 18.54
N ILE A 41 -14.44 -21.01 18.44
CA ILE A 41 -12.98 -20.97 18.59
C ILE A 41 -12.34 -20.05 17.54
N ASN A 42 -12.75 -20.15 16.28
CA ASN A 42 -12.20 -19.30 15.23
C ASN A 42 -12.57 -17.83 15.44
N THR A 43 -13.80 -17.54 15.86
CA THR A 43 -14.26 -16.18 16.15
C THR A 43 -13.46 -15.57 17.29
N ASP A 44 -13.22 -16.35 18.35
CA ASP A 44 -12.37 -15.98 19.47
C ASP A 44 -10.92 -15.70 19.02
N HIS A 45 -10.32 -16.59 18.23
CA HIS A 45 -8.96 -16.37 17.70
C HIS A 45 -8.87 -15.10 16.86
N TYR A 46 -9.86 -14.82 16.00
CA TYR A 46 -9.90 -13.60 15.20
C TYR A 46 -10.09 -12.33 16.04
N ALA A 47 -10.91 -12.38 17.08
CA ALA A 47 -11.09 -11.27 18.01
C ALA A 47 -9.79 -11.00 18.79
N GLN A 48 -9.14 -12.04 19.30
CA GLN A 48 -7.87 -11.92 20.00
C GLN A 48 -6.75 -11.39 19.08
N THR A 49 -6.69 -11.85 17.83
CA THR A 49 -5.74 -11.32 16.83
C THR A 49 -5.95 -9.82 16.59
N HIS A 50 -7.21 -9.35 16.59
CA HIS A 50 -7.52 -7.93 16.46
C HIS A 50 -7.03 -7.11 17.65
N TRP A 51 -7.19 -7.61 18.88
CA TRP A 51 -6.63 -6.96 20.08
C TRP A 51 -5.10 -6.92 20.05
N TYR A 52 -4.43 -8.00 19.64
CA TYR A 52 -2.98 -8.00 19.47
C TYR A 52 -2.50 -7.02 18.39
N LEU A 53 -3.26 -6.86 17.31
CA LEU A 53 -2.97 -5.86 16.29
C LEU A 53 -3.08 -4.42 16.83
N MET A 54 -4.11 -4.10 17.63
CA MET A 54 -4.21 -2.77 18.26
C MET A 54 -3.04 -2.52 19.23
N GLY A 55 -2.66 -3.53 20.03
CA GLY A 55 -1.47 -3.42 20.88
C GLY A 55 -0.16 -3.26 20.09
N ALA A 56 -0.05 -3.91 18.91
CA ALA A 56 1.07 -3.73 18.01
C ALA A 56 1.11 -2.32 17.41
N GLU A 57 -0.04 -1.75 17.06
CA GLU A 57 -0.18 -0.35 16.60
C GLU A 57 0.30 0.63 17.67
N ASP A 58 -0.18 0.51 18.91
CA ASP A 58 0.24 1.35 20.04
C ASP A 58 1.75 1.25 20.31
N TYR A 59 2.29 0.02 20.25
CA TYR A 59 3.73 -0.22 20.41
C TYR A 59 4.55 0.46 19.31
N ILE A 60 4.10 0.39 18.05
CA ILE A 60 4.77 1.02 16.91
C ILE A 60 4.70 2.55 17.02
N GLU A 61 3.55 3.13 17.36
CA GLU A 61 3.41 4.57 17.55
C GLU A 61 4.32 5.08 18.68
N ASN A 62 4.40 4.35 19.79
CA ASN A 62 5.33 4.65 20.88
C ASN A 62 6.80 4.49 20.46
N PHE A 63 7.14 3.43 19.72
CA PHE A 63 8.49 3.23 19.19
C PHE A 63 8.90 4.38 18.27
N ILE A 64 8.03 4.79 17.35
CA ILE A 64 8.34 5.88 16.42
C ILE A 64 8.52 7.19 17.18
N SER A 65 7.61 7.53 18.09
CA SER A 65 7.61 8.81 18.80
C SER A 65 8.76 8.95 19.81
N ASN A 66 9.05 7.88 20.57
CA ASN A 66 9.93 7.97 21.74
C ASN A 66 11.30 7.31 21.53
N GLN A 67 11.51 6.61 20.42
CA GLN A 67 12.81 5.96 20.15
C GLN A 67 13.34 6.36 18.78
N TYR A 68 12.54 6.23 17.73
CA TYR A 68 12.99 6.56 16.38
C TYR A 68 13.18 8.06 16.20
N ASP A 69 12.25 8.89 16.69
CA ASP A 69 12.31 10.33 16.46
C ASP A 69 13.48 11.02 17.19
N GLU A 70 13.93 10.45 18.31
CA GLU A 70 15.09 10.94 19.07
C GLU A 70 16.45 10.61 18.41
N LEU A 71 16.48 9.78 17.35
CA LEU A 71 17.71 9.43 16.66
C LEU A 71 18.23 10.57 15.79
N ASP A 72 19.55 10.66 15.66
CA ASP A 72 20.18 11.51 14.65
C ASP A 72 19.71 11.13 13.23
N VAL A 73 19.56 12.13 12.35
CA VAL A 73 19.12 11.95 10.95
C VAL A 73 19.93 10.89 10.19
N SER A 74 21.25 10.85 10.40
CA SER A 74 22.11 9.85 9.76
C SER A 74 21.76 8.41 10.17
N ILE A 75 21.39 8.22 11.44
CA ILE A 75 20.98 6.92 12.01
C ILE A 75 19.56 6.58 11.55
N LYS A 76 18.63 7.56 11.51
CA LYS A 76 17.29 7.40 10.94
C LYS A 76 17.36 6.85 9.52
N ASN A 77 18.17 7.48 8.67
CA ASN A 77 18.38 7.07 7.28
C ASN A 77 19.06 5.69 7.17
N ASP A 78 20.11 5.41 7.95
CA ASP A 78 20.79 4.10 7.90
C ASP A 78 19.88 2.95 8.33
N THR A 79 19.04 3.19 9.34
CA THR A 79 18.06 2.21 9.85
C THR A 79 17.03 1.86 8.77
N LEU A 80 16.49 2.85 8.06
CA LEU A 80 15.45 2.61 7.05
C LEU A 80 16.00 2.12 5.71
N ARG A 81 17.28 2.38 5.39
CA ARG A 81 17.94 1.81 4.19
C ARG A 81 17.85 0.30 4.12
N LYS A 82 17.86 -0.40 5.26
CA LYS A 82 17.78 -1.87 5.33
C LYS A 82 16.40 -2.41 5.70
N SER A 83 15.40 -1.54 5.81
CA SER A 83 14.10 -1.86 6.42
C SER A 83 14.23 -2.27 7.88
N LEU A 84 13.47 -1.64 8.76
CA LEU A 84 13.47 -1.97 10.18
C LEU A 84 12.39 -3.03 10.47
N SER A 85 12.83 -4.25 10.76
CA SER A 85 11.94 -5.35 11.14
C SER A 85 11.85 -5.49 12.66
N LEU A 86 10.64 -5.43 13.20
CA LEU A 86 10.31 -5.71 14.59
C LEU A 86 9.58 -7.05 14.66
N SER A 87 9.98 -7.92 15.58
CA SER A 87 9.31 -9.20 15.79
C SER A 87 9.14 -9.45 17.28
N TYR A 88 7.92 -9.82 17.68
CA TYR A 88 7.57 -10.09 19.05
C TYR A 88 6.79 -11.42 19.14
N PRO A 89 7.44 -12.51 19.55
CA PRO A 89 6.77 -13.79 19.79
C PRO A 89 6.00 -13.78 21.11
N TYR A 90 4.85 -14.45 21.16
CA TYR A 90 4.05 -14.64 22.36
C TYR A 90 3.32 -16.00 22.32
N ASP A 91 2.59 -16.33 23.39
CA ASP A 91 1.91 -17.63 23.46
C ASP A 91 0.87 -17.78 22.34
N GLY A 92 1.07 -18.79 21.51
CA GLY A 92 0.22 -19.10 20.37
C GLY A 92 0.37 -18.17 19.17
N GLY A 93 1.40 -17.31 19.10
CA GLY A 93 1.47 -16.34 18.00
C GLY A 93 2.76 -15.52 17.87
N MET A 94 2.75 -14.62 16.90
CA MET A 94 3.84 -13.67 16.64
C MET A 94 3.29 -12.38 16.01
N ILE A 95 3.77 -11.24 16.50
CA ILE A 95 3.65 -9.95 15.82
C ILE A 95 4.92 -9.74 15.01
N SER A 96 4.76 -9.36 13.74
CA SER A 96 5.86 -8.95 12.87
C SER A 96 5.49 -7.61 12.25
N ALA A 97 6.36 -6.61 12.39
CA ALA A 97 6.19 -5.31 11.76
C ALA A 97 7.43 -4.99 10.92
N ASN A 98 7.22 -4.42 9.74
CA ASN A 98 8.29 -3.95 8.87
C ASN A 98 8.09 -2.46 8.59
N ILE A 99 9.04 -1.65 9.03
CA ILE A 99 9.05 -0.20 8.90
C ILE A 99 10.03 0.17 7.78
N THR A 100 9.55 0.93 6.81
CA THR A 100 10.31 1.40 5.64
C THR A 100 10.12 2.90 5.47
N ASP A 101 11.00 3.53 4.70
CA ASP A 101 10.78 4.91 4.28
C ASP A 101 9.56 4.98 3.34
N GLY A 102 8.55 5.73 3.77
CA GLY A 102 7.33 5.99 3.02
C GLY A 102 7.45 7.20 2.08
N THR A 103 8.56 7.95 2.16
CA THR A 103 8.78 9.21 1.42
C THR A 103 8.92 8.98 -0.07
N ASP A 104 9.63 7.92 -0.48
CA ASP A 104 10.01 7.65 -1.87
C ASP A 104 8.85 7.08 -2.70
N CYS A 105 7.85 7.91 -2.97
CA CYS A 105 6.73 7.59 -3.84
C CYS A 105 6.18 8.85 -4.49
N PHE A 106 5.73 8.73 -5.73
CA PHE A 106 5.04 9.80 -6.42
C PHE A 106 3.71 10.09 -5.73
N SER A 107 3.57 11.32 -5.26
CA SER A 107 2.36 11.81 -4.61
C SER A 107 1.26 12.02 -5.64
N LEU A 108 0.18 11.24 -5.58
CA LEU A 108 -1.02 11.49 -6.39
C LEU A 108 -1.67 12.84 -6.06
N GLY A 109 -1.47 13.34 -4.83
CA GLY A 109 -1.89 14.69 -4.43
C GLY A 109 -1.17 15.81 -5.19
N SER A 110 -0.05 15.53 -5.85
CA SER A 110 0.68 16.52 -6.65
C SER A 110 -0.02 16.86 -7.97
N LEU A 111 -0.97 16.04 -8.42
CA LEU A 111 -1.72 16.22 -9.67
C LEU A 111 -2.79 17.31 -9.57
N ILE A 112 -3.08 17.78 -8.36
CA ILE A 112 -4.13 18.76 -8.05
C ILE A 112 -3.51 19.83 -7.14
N THR A 113 -3.89 21.09 -7.31
CA THR A 113 -3.48 22.20 -6.42
C THR A 113 -4.24 22.14 -5.09
N VAL A 114 -3.84 22.98 -4.14
CA VAL A 114 -4.54 23.11 -2.85
C VAL A 114 -6.00 23.55 -3.04
N GLU A 115 -6.30 24.28 -4.11
CA GLU A 115 -7.66 24.73 -4.46
C GLU A 115 -8.48 23.69 -5.23
N GLY A 116 -7.98 22.47 -5.45
CA GLY A 116 -8.72 21.43 -6.14
C GLY A 116 -8.72 21.56 -7.67
N ARG A 117 -7.74 22.26 -8.26
CA ARG A 117 -7.59 22.38 -9.72
C ARG A 117 -6.47 21.49 -10.22
N ALA A 118 -6.54 21.00 -11.44
CA ALA A 118 -5.45 20.19 -11.97
C ALA A 118 -4.11 20.96 -12.06
N ASP A 119 -3.03 20.31 -11.65
CA ASP A 119 -1.69 20.90 -11.60
C ASP A 119 -0.81 20.41 -12.76
N VAL A 120 -0.37 21.34 -13.60
CA VAL A 120 0.39 21.05 -14.83
C VAL A 120 1.76 20.44 -14.53
N ALA A 121 2.45 20.92 -13.49
CA ALA A 121 3.79 20.43 -13.16
C ALA A 121 3.74 19.01 -12.59
N GLY A 122 2.78 18.73 -11.69
CA GLY A 122 2.57 17.39 -11.13
C GLY A 122 2.14 16.39 -12.21
N ARG A 123 1.25 16.81 -13.12
CA ARG A 123 0.84 15.99 -14.27
C ARG A 123 2.03 15.63 -15.16
N ARG A 124 2.88 16.60 -15.48
CA ARG A 124 4.09 16.38 -16.27
C ARG A 124 5.07 15.42 -15.58
N GLN A 125 5.29 15.56 -14.28
CA GLN A 125 6.13 14.62 -13.52
C GLN A 125 5.54 13.20 -13.51
N PHE A 126 4.21 13.06 -13.40
CA PHE A 126 3.56 11.76 -13.48
C PHE A 126 3.71 11.11 -14.86
N GLU A 127 3.60 11.91 -15.93
CA GLU A 127 3.87 11.47 -17.30
C GLU A 127 5.32 11.00 -17.47
N TYR A 128 6.30 11.70 -16.89
CA TYR A 128 7.70 11.29 -16.89
C TYR A 128 7.92 9.97 -16.14
N LEU A 129 7.30 9.81 -14.96
CA LEU A 129 7.37 8.55 -14.23
C LEU A 129 6.83 7.39 -15.08
N MET A 130 5.66 7.57 -15.70
CA MET A 130 5.06 6.55 -16.56
C MET A 130 5.94 6.23 -17.78
N GLY A 131 6.53 7.26 -18.40
CA GLY A 131 7.48 7.10 -19.51
C GLY A 131 8.70 6.27 -19.11
N SER A 132 9.29 6.58 -17.95
CA SER A 132 10.40 5.84 -17.34
C SER A 132 10.05 4.37 -17.05
N LEU A 133 8.77 4.06 -16.77
CA LEU A 133 8.27 2.68 -16.58
C LEU A 133 7.91 1.97 -17.91
N GLY A 134 8.23 2.60 -19.05
CA GLY A 134 7.99 2.07 -20.40
C GLY A 134 6.55 2.20 -20.87
N ILE A 135 5.74 3.06 -20.25
CA ILE A 135 4.38 3.36 -20.72
C ILE A 135 4.48 4.37 -21.88
N PRO A 136 3.91 4.08 -23.06
CA PRO A 136 3.96 5.01 -24.19
C PRO A 136 3.39 6.39 -23.85
N GLU A 137 4.01 7.45 -24.36
CA GLU A 137 3.66 8.84 -24.06
C GLU A 137 2.17 9.15 -24.25
N TYR A 138 1.55 8.66 -25.34
CA TYR A 138 0.13 8.90 -25.60
C TYR A 138 -0.78 8.27 -24.52
N LYS A 139 -0.39 7.10 -23.97
CA LYS A 139 -1.11 6.47 -22.85
C LYS A 139 -0.85 7.21 -21.55
N ALA A 140 0.41 7.59 -21.30
CA ALA A 140 0.78 8.37 -20.12
C ALA A 140 -0.03 9.67 -20.05
N LYS A 141 -0.15 10.41 -21.16
CA LYS A 141 -1.01 11.61 -21.27
C LYS A 141 -2.49 11.30 -21.08
N LYS A 142 -3.03 10.26 -21.73
CA LYS A 142 -4.45 9.89 -21.54
C LYS A 142 -4.77 9.60 -20.06
N ILE A 143 -3.89 8.87 -19.40
CA ILE A 143 -4.04 8.47 -18.00
C ILE A 143 -3.87 9.67 -17.07
N SER A 144 -2.84 10.51 -17.29
CA SER A 144 -2.57 11.67 -16.43
C SER A 144 -3.73 12.67 -16.45
N TYR A 145 -4.32 12.93 -17.62
CA TYR A 145 -5.51 13.79 -17.75
C TYR A 145 -6.75 13.14 -17.13
N SER A 146 -7.01 11.86 -17.41
CA SER A 146 -8.18 11.17 -16.86
C SER A 146 -8.12 11.05 -15.33
N LEU A 147 -6.92 10.96 -14.76
CA LEU A 147 -6.67 10.97 -13.33
C LEU A 147 -6.78 12.38 -12.73
N SER A 148 -6.40 13.44 -13.45
CA SER A 148 -6.67 14.82 -13.05
C SER A 148 -8.18 15.09 -12.96
N ASP A 149 -8.94 14.80 -14.02
CA ASP A 149 -10.41 14.93 -14.02
C ASP A 149 -11.08 14.06 -12.95
N TRP A 150 -10.49 12.91 -12.59
CA TRP A 150 -11.02 12.07 -11.49
C TRP A 150 -10.98 12.78 -10.13
N MET A 151 -10.02 13.70 -9.93
CA MET A 151 -9.70 14.27 -8.63
C MET A 151 -9.96 15.77 -8.50
N ASP A 152 -10.01 16.53 -9.59
CA ASP A 152 -10.30 17.95 -9.54
C ASP A 152 -11.77 18.21 -9.13
N ALA A 153 -12.04 19.44 -8.71
CA ALA A 153 -13.31 19.76 -8.04
C ALA A 153 -14.46 20.07 -9.01
N ASP A 154 -14.17 20.22 -10.31
CA ASP A 154 -15.19 20.58 -11.29
C ASP A 154 -15.80 19.35 -11.96
N THR A 155 -16.41 19.49 -13.14
CA THR A 155 -17.05 18.38 -13.88
C THR A 155 -16.76 18.52 -15.37
N GLN A 156 -15.77 19.34 -15.71
CA GLN A 156 -15.41 19.72 -17.06
C GLN A 156 -14.32 18.79 -17.56
N ARG A 157 -14.75 17.87 -18.42
CA ARG A 157 -13.86 16.93 -19.05
C ARG A 157 -12.78 17.65 -19.87
N GLU A 158 -11.50 17.39 -19.57
CA GLU A 158 -10.39 17.83 -20.41
C GLU A 158 -10.32 17.04 -21.74
N LEU A 159 -9.64 17.55 -22.77
CA LEU A 159 -9.58 16.93 -24.10
C LEU A 159 -9.15 15.45 -24.07
N LEU A 160 -8.14 15.13 -23.25
CA LEU A 160 -7.66 13.78 -23.02
C LEU A 160 -8.18 13.19 -21.70
N GLY A 161 -9.02 13.91 -20.98
CA GLY A 161 -9.58 13.48 -19.70
C GLY A 161 -10.80 12.57 -19.83
N ALA A 162 -11.45 12.32 -18.71
CA ALA A 162 -12.63 11.48 -18.58
C ALA A 162 -13.42 11.89 -17.34
N GLU A 163 -14.73 12.06 -17.50
CA GLU A 163 -15.64 12.54 -16.45
C GLU A 163 -16.88 11.65 -16.32
N ASP A 164 -17.83 12.03 -15.49
CA ASP A 164 -19.14 11.36 -15.31
C ASP A 164 -19.72 10.75 -16.61
N GLY A 165 -19.71 11.51 -17.70
CA GLY A 165 -20.26 11.07 -18.99
C GLY A 165 -19.53 9.87 -19.62
N ASP A 166 -18.25 9.68 -19.31
CA ASP A 166 -17.43 8.55 -19.74
C ASP A 166 -17.65 7.34 -18.80
N TYR A 167 -17.63 7.56 -17.49
CA TYR A 167 -17.75 6.48 -16.49
C TYR A 167 -19.15 5.88 -16.41
N LEU A 168 -20.21 6.67 -16.64
CA LEU A 168 -21.60 6.18 -16.66
C LEU A 168 -21.88 5.22 -17.84
N ARG A 169 -21.02 5.18 -18.86
CA ARG A 169 -21.17 4.29 -20.03
C ARG A 169 -20.51 2.93 -19.84
N ARG A 170 -19.79 2.72 -18.73
CA ARG A 170 -19.09 1.47 -18.44
C ARG A 170 -20.08 0.34 -18.09
N PRO A 171 -19.65 -0.94 -18.19
CA PRO A 171 -20.47 -2.07 -17.77
C PRO A 171 -20.95 -1.99 -16.31
N ILE A 172 -20.12 -1.39 -15.45
CA ILE A 172 -20.48 -1.01 -14.08
C ILE A 172 -20.46 0.52 -14.02
N PRO A 173 -21.61 1.19 -14.24
CA PRO A 173 -21.69 2.65 -14.23
C PRO A 173 -21.36 3.22 -12.86
N HIS A 174 -20.56 4.29 -12.86
CA HIS A 174 -20.22 5.07 -11.67
C HIS A 174 -19.93 6.51 -12.10
N ARG A 175 -19.74 7.39 -11.11
CA ARG A 175 -19.42 8.80 -11.28
C ARG A 175 -17.97 9.08 -10.85
N THR A 176 -17.41 10.18 -11.33
CA THR A 176 -16.16 10.71 -10.78
C THR A 176 -16.39 11.19 -9.34
N PRO A 177 -15.44 10.97 -8.42
CA PRO A 177 -15.55 11.47 -7.05
C PRO A 177 -15.40 12.99 -6.92
N ASN A 178 -14.64 13.60 -7.83
CA ASN A 178 -14.26 15.02 -7.83
C ASN A 178 -13.59 15.41 -6.51
N SER A 179 -12.72 14.53 -6.05
CA SER A 179 -11.99 14.64 -4.79
C SER A 179 -10.67 13.88 -4.87
N ILE A 180 -9.72 14.26 -4.03
CA ILE A 180 -8.47 13.50 -3.88
C ILE A 180 -8.75 12.01 -3.64
N ILE A 181 -7.97 11.15 -4.30
CA ILE A 181 -8.03 9.70 -4.13
C ILE A 181 -7.76 9.33 -2.66
N SER A 182 -8.54 8.39 -2.13
CA SER A 182 -8.38 7.83 -0.79
C SER A 182 -7.47 6.61 -0.76
N SER A 183 -7.38 5.87 -1.87
CA SER A 183 -6.55 4.67 -1.99
C SER A 183 -5.98 4.53 -3.40
N VAL A 184 -4.72 4.12 -3.50
CA VAL A 184 -4.09 3.78 -4.79
C VAL A 184 -4.89 2.73 -5.57
N MET A 185 -5.77 1.95 -4.93
CA MET A 185 -6.63 0.97 -5.61
C MET A 185 -7.68 1.60 -6.52
N GLU A 186 -8.07 2.86 -6.27
CA GLU A 186 -9.03 3.59 -7.11
C GLU A 186 -8.55 3.73 -8.55
N LEU A 187 -7.24 3.68 -8.79
CA LEU A 187 -6.65 3.76 -10.13
C LEU A 187 -7.19 2.68 -11.07
N ARG A 188 -7.63 1.52 -10.55
CA ARG A 188 -8.27 0.48 -11.38
C ARG A 188 -9.58 0.92 -12.03
N SER A 189 -10.21 1.96 -11.47
CA SER A 189 -11.43 2.55 -12.01
C SER A 189 -11.15 3.68 -13.00
N ILE A 190 -9.90 4.10 -13.21
CA ILE A 190 -9.60 5.27 -14.03
C ILE A 190 -9.49 4.88 -15.51
N GLU A 191 -10.00 5.75 -16.38
CA GLU A 191 -9.92 5.56 -17.83
C GLU A 191 -8.46 5.45 -18.31
N GLY A 192 -8.19 4.41 -19.10
CA GLY A 192 -6.85 4.14 -19.64
C GLY A 192 -5.94 3.29 -18.73
N ILE A 193 -6.33 3.00 -17.49
CA ILE A 193 -5.57 2.12 -16.60
C ILE A 193 -6.09 0.68 -16.69
N ASP A 194 -5.28 -0.20 -17.28
CA ASP A 194 -5.50 -1.65 -17.21
C ASP A 194 -4.68 -2.28 -16.06
N GLU A 195 -4.89 -3.57 -15.78
CA GLU A 195 -4.20 -4.26 -14.67
C GLU A 195 -2.68 -4.33 -14.87
N ASN A 196 -2.19 -4.34 -16.13
CA ASN A 196 -0.75 -4.36 -16.39
C ASN A 196 -0.11 -3.00 -16.09
N ILE A 197 -0.76 -1.92 -16.50
CA ILE A 197 -0.33 -0.55 -16.18
C ILE A 197 -0.42 -0.33 -14.67
N TYR A 198 -1.53 -0.71 -14.05
CA TYR A 198 -1.73 -0.60 -12.61
C TYR A 198 -0.59 -1.28 -11.83
N LYS A 199 -0.27 -2.53 -12.16
CA LYS A 199 0.83 -3.27 -11.51
C LYS A 199 2.19 -2.61 -11.70
N ARG A 200 2.43 -1.96 -12.85
CA ARG A 200 3.68 -1.23 -13.13
C ARG A 200 3.80 0.05 -12.33
N ILE A 201 2.73 0.83 -12.20
CA ILE A 201 2.77 2.14 -11.52
C ILE A 201 2.61 2.03 -10.00
N ARG A 202 1.83 1.06 -9.51
CA ARG A 202 1.47 0.90 -8.09
C ARG A 202 2.67 0.93 -7.12
N PRO A 203 3.82 0.30 -7.40
CA PRO A 203 4.96 0.32 -6.47
C PRO A 203 5.56 1.72 -6.27
N HIS A 204 5.33 2.64 -7.22
CA HIS A 204 6.00 3.93 -7.29
C HIS A 204 5.11 5.12 -6.90
N ILE A 205 3.85 4.89 -6.54
CA ILE A 205 2.87 5.94 -6.23
C ILE A 205 2.35 5.83 -4.80
N CYS A 206 1.85 6.93 -4.26
CA CYS A 206 1.18 6.98 -2.96
C CYS A 206 0.13 8.07 -2.92
N VAL A 207 -0.80 7.93 -1.98
CA VAL A 207 -1.82 8.93 -1.71
C VAL A 207 -1.28 9.94 -0.71
N ARG A 208 -1.40 11.22 -1.05
CA ARG A 208 -1.09 12.37 -0.17
C ARG A 208 -2.18 13.41 -0.32
N MET A 209 -2.20 14.39 0.56
CA MET A 209 -3.15 15.50 0.48
C MET A 209 -2.98 16.27 -0.84
N GLN A 210 -4.08 16.82 -1.37
CA GLN A 210 -4.04 17.65 -2.57
C GLN A 210 -3.06 18.82 -2.42
N GLY A 211 -2.32 19.13 -3.48
CA GLY A 211 -1.23 20.11 -3.47
C GLY A 211 0.10 19.60 -2.93
N SER A 212 0.15 18.39 -2.37
CA SER A 212 1.40 17.82 -1.85
C SER A 212 2.31 17.39 -3.00
N ARG A 213 3.40 18.14 -3.23
CA ARG A 213 4.45 17.75 -4.17
C ARG A 213 5.10 16.43 -3.76
N THR A 214 5.51 15.64 -4.75
CA THR A 214 6.30 14.43 -4.52
C THR A 214 7.58 14.78 -3.78
N LYS A 215 7.85 14.12 -2.66
CA LYS A 215 9.14 14.21 -1.97
C LYS A 215 9.96 12.96 -2.28
N PHE A 216 11.28 13.09 -2.24
CA PHE A 216 12.22 12.01 -2.48
C PHE A 216 13.37 12.10 -1.48
N ASN A 217 13.48 11.10 -0.61
CA ASN A 217 14.58 11.02 0.34
C ASN A 217 15.81 10.41 -0.34
N ILE A 218 16.75 11.28 -0.70
CA ILE A 218 17.96 10.84 -1.38
C ILE A 218 18.81 9.90 -0.50
N ASN A 219 18.67 9.92 0.82
CA ASN A 219 19.52 9.16 1.73
C ASN A 219 19.07 7.73 2.00
N THR A 220 17.81 7.41 1.73
CA THR A 220 17.25 6.05 1.87
C THR A 220 17.05 5.35 0.54
N SER A 221 16.96 6.10 -0.56
CA SER A 221 16.79 5.59 -1.91
C SER A 221 17.83 4.54 -2.35
N GLU A 222 17.39 3.60 -3.18
CA GLU A 222 18.21 2.61 -3.86
C GLU A 222 18.18 2.83 -5.38
N ALA A 223 19.00 2.08 -6.14
CA ALA A 223 19.05 2.21 -7.60
C ALA A 223 17.68 2.04 -8.29
N LYS A 224 16.78 1.22 -7.71
CA LYS A 224 15.41 1.03 -8.19
C LYS A 224 14.57 2.32 -8.16
N ASP A 225 14.91 3.25 -7.29
CA ASP A 225 14.17 4.49 -7.05
C ASP A 225 14.64 5.62 -8.00
N ALA A 226 15.67 5.36 -8.81
CA ALA A 226 16.18 6.31 -9.80
C ALA A 226 15.12 6.74 -10.83
N PHE A 227 14.17 5.87 -11.16
CA PHE A 227 13.05 6.25 -12.03
C PHE A 227 12.20 7.37 -11.43
N LEU A 228 11.93 7.32 -10.13
CA LEU A 228 11.18 8.36 -9.43
C LEU A 228 12.00 9.66 -9.39
N LEU A 229 13.28 9.59 -9.02
CA LEU A 229 14.15 10.76 -9.02
C LEU A 229 14.27 11.39 -10.42
N SER A 230 14.44 10.60 -11.48
CA SER A 230 14.50 11.11 -12.85
C SER A 230 13.22 11.87 -13.26
N SER A 231 12.05 11.40 -12.82
CA SER A 231 10.78 12.07 -13.08
C SER A 231 10.69 13.44 -12.41
N ILE A 232 11.32 13.60 -11.24
CA ILE A 232 11.41 14.87 -10.50
C ILE A 232 12.43 15.79 -11.16
N LEU A 233 13.56 15.27 -11.62
CA LEU A 233 14.65 16.01 -12.26
C LEU A 233 14.32 16.52 -13.68
N GLY A 234 13.27 16.00 -14.32
CA GLY A 234 12.77 16.52 -15.60
C GLY A 234 12.53 15.48 -16.68
N GLY A 235 12.61 14.18 -16.38
CA GLY A 235 12.30 13.11 -17.33
C GLY A 235 13.30 11.97 -17.35
N SER A 236 13.05 11.00 -18.24
CA SER A 236 13.89 9.81 -18.42
C SER A 236 15.34 10.12 -18.81
N ASP A 237 15.59 11.28 -19.42
CA ASP A 237 16.94 11.69 -19.82
C ASP A 237 17.88 11.88 -18.62
N PHE A 238 17.32 12.12 -17.42
CA PHE A 238 18.07 12.26 -16.18
C PHE A 238 18.18 10.96 -15.37
N TYR A 239 17.82 9.81 -15.96
CA TYR A 239 17.91 8.51 -15.28
C TYR A 239 19.34 8.16 -14.86
N GLU A 240 20.31 8.32 -15.77
CA GLU A 240 21.72 8.06 -15.46
C GLU A 240 22.26 9.03 -14.41
N THR A 241 21.84 10.30 -14.46
CA THR A 241 22.16 11.29 -13.43
C THR A 241 21.58 10.88 -12.08
N ALA A 242 20.33 10.44 -12.03
CA ALA A 242 19.69 9.94 -10.81
C ALA A 242 20.43 8.73 -10.23
N LEU A 243 20.81 7.75 -11.06
CA LEU A 243 21.61 6.61 -10.63
C LEU A 243 22.97 7.02 -10.08
N ALA A 244 23.65 7.94 -10.77
CA ALA A 244 24.96 8.43 -10.36
C ALA A 244 24.88 9.15 -9.01
N ILE A 245 23.89 10.03 -8.81
CA ILE A 245 23.64 10.70 -7.52
C ILE A 245 23.42 9.70 -6.39
N ILE A 246 22.57 8.69 -6.60
CA ILE A 246 22.31 7.64 -5.59
C ILE A 246 23.58 6.84 -5.28
N SER A 247 24.41 6.58 -6.29
CA SER A 247 25.65 5.80 -6.17
C SER A 247 26.79 6.59 -5.52
N GLU A 248 26.87 7.90 -5.77
CA GLU A 248 27.86 8.82 -5.19
C GLU A 248 27.55 9.21 -3.74
N ARG A 249 26.37 8.80 -3.23
CA ARG A 249 25.93 9.12 -1.88
C ARG A 249 27.01 8.80 -0.83
N PRO A 250 27.44 9.78 -0.03
CA PRO A 250 28.40 9.56 1.05
C PRO A 250 27.90 8.51 2.05
N LYS A 251 28.82 7.86 2.78
CA LYS A 251 28.46 6.82 3.77
C LYS A 251 27.46 7.32 4.83
N LYS A 252 27.58 8.59 5.25
CA LYS A 252 26.67 9.24 6.20
C LYS A 252 25.38 9.77 5.57
N GLY A 253 25.26 9.72 4.24
CA GLY A 253 24.24 10.45 3.47
C GLY A 253 24.67 11.90 3.18
N TYR A 254 23.89 12.56 2.35
CA TYR A 254 23.96 14.02 2.13
C TYR A 254 23.28 14.74 3.28
N GLU A 255 23.90 15.77 3.85
CA GLU A 255 23.31 16.58 4.92
C GLU A 255 22.31 17.61 4.40
N ASN A 256 22.55 18.14 3.20
CA ASN A 256 21.76 19.22 2.61
C ASN A 256 21.95 19.31 1.08
N ILE A 257 21.21 20.24 0.48
CA ILE A 257 21.22 20.48 -0.97
C ILE A 257 22.56 21.00 -1.49
N GLN A 258 23.34 21.73 -0.69
CA GLN A 258 24.64 22.24 -1.09
C GLN A 258 25.65 21.10 -1.26
N GLU A 259 25.63 20.12 -0.36
CA GLU A 259 26.45 18.92 -0.49
C GLU A 259 26.04 18.10 -1.73
N LEU A 260 24.74 17.91 -1.94
CA LEU A 260 24.22 17.23 -3.14
C LEU A 260 24.69 17.91 -4.43
N ARG A 261 24.58 19.25 -4.52
CA ARG A 261 25.04 20.04 -5.67
C ARG A 261 26.55 19.98 -5.90
N SER A 262 27.31 19.65 -4.86
CA SER A 262 28.77 19.52 -4.96
C SER A 262 29.19 18.15 -5.51
N SER A 263 28.28 17.17 -5.58
CA SER A 263 28.54 15.86 -6.18
C SER A 263 28.84 15.96 -7.68
N GLN A 264 29.65 15.04 -8.19
CA GLN A 264 30.11 15.09 -9.58
C GLN A 264 28.95 14.88 -10.56
N ALA A 265 28.01 14.02 -10.20
CA ALA A 265 26.79 13.79 -10.96
C ALA A 265 25.90 15.04 -11.07
N PHE A 266 25.89 15.89 -10.04
CA PHE A 266 25.02 17.06 -9.97
C PHE A 266 25.66 18.33 -10.57
N GLN A 267 26.98 18.43 -10.61
CA GLN A 267 27.69 19.60 -11.17
C GLN A 267 27.33 19.87 -12.64
N ASN A 268 26.96 18.83 -13.40
CA ASN A 268 26.58 18.93 -14.81
C ASN A 268 25.05 18.87 -15.03
N PHE A 269 24.26 19.03 -13.97
CA PHE A 269 22.81 18.95 -14.06
C PHE A 269 22.20 20.24 -14.62
N GLU A 270 21.55 20.13 -15.78
CA GLU A 270 20.81 21.21 -16.46
C GLU A 270 19.29 20.94 -16.53
N GLY A 271 18.74 20.21 -15.55
CA GLY A 271 17.30 19.90 -15.49
C GLY A 271 16.47 20.90 -14.70
N ASP A 272 15.29 20.47 -14.23
CA ASP A 272 14.32 21.34 -13.58
C ASP A 272 14.80 21.77 -12.18
N SER A 273 14.96 23.07 -11.96
CA SER A 273 15.33 23.60 -10.64
C SER A 273 14.23 23.46 -9.58
N VAL A 274 12.97 23.28 -9.98
CA VAL A 274 11.86 23.02 -9.05
C VAL A 274 12.04 21.67 -8.33
N ALA A 275 12.85 20.77 -8.90
CA ALA A 275 13.21 19.49 -8.32
C ALA A 275 13.88 19.61 -6.94
N TYR A 276 14.54 20.72 -6.64
CA TYR A 276 15.29 20.88 -5.38
C TYR A 276 14.40 20.85 -4.14
N ASP A 277 13.21 21.44 -4.21
CA ASP A 277 12.27 21.48 -3.08
C ASP A 277 11.61 20.12 -2.83
N GLN A 278 11.74 19.20 -3.78
CA GLN A 278 11.23 17.84 -3.73
C GLN A 278 12.26 16.84 -3.22
N ILE A 279 13.55 17.18 -3.21
CA ILE A 279 14.60 16.32 -2.65
C ILE A 279 14.76 16.64 -1.17
N VAL A 280 14.54 15.62 -0.34
CA VAL A 280 14.70 15.70 1.12
C VAL A 280 15.84 14.80 1.59
N PHE A 281 16.35 15.08 2.78
CA PHE A 281 17.54 14.42 3.35
C PHE A 281 17.22 13.55 4.55
N GLU A 282 15.95 13.50 4.95
CA GLU A 282 15.42 12.67 6.01
C GLU A 282 14.03 12.15 5.67
N PRO A 283 13.58 11.05 6.29
CA PRO A 283 12.26 10.49 6.03
C PRO A 283 11.18 11.46 6.49
N SER A 284 10.28 11.87 5.59
CA SER A 284 9.08 12.63 5.94
C SER A 284 7.90 11.71 6.30
N PHE A 285 7.89 10.50 5.76
CA PHE A 285 6.83 9.52 5.98
C PHE A 285 7.41 8.15 6.29
N LEU A 286 6.74 7.38 7.15
CA LEU A 286 7.07 5.99 7.45
C LEU A 286 5.95 5.07 6.99
N TRP A 287 6.31 4.05 6.22
CA TRP A 287 5.40 3.00 5.81
C TRP A 287 5.61 1.76 6.67
N VAL A 288 4.55 1.31 7.34
CA VAL A 288 4.61 0.22 8.32
C VAL A 288 3.68 -0.91 7.94
N GLU A 289 4.23 -2.10 7.73
CA GLU A 289 3.48 -3.32 7.41
C GLU A 289 3.48 -4.26 8.61
N VAL A 290 2.30 -4.51 9.17
CA VAL A 290 2.12 -5.34 10.37
C VAL A 290 1.37 -6.62 10.01
N LYS A 291 1.91 -7.74 10.48
CA LYS A 291 1.28 -9.05 10.48
C LYS A 291 1.20 -9.58 11.90
N VAL A 292 0.01 -10.01 12.30
CA VAL A 292 -0.25 -10.65 13.59
C VAL A 292 -0.81 -12.03 13.34
N ASP A 293 -0.12 -13.05 13.82
CA ASP A 293 -0.55 -14.43 13.77
C ASP A 293 -0.93 -14.89 15.18
N TYR A 294 -2.11 -15.48 15.36
CA TYR A 294 -2.52 -16.13 16.60
C TYR A 294 -3.30 -17.41 16.31
N ARG A 295 -2.69 -18.54 16.67
CA ARG A 295 -3.21 -19.90 16.43
C ARG A 295 -3.60 -20.08 14.96
N ASN A 296 -4.91 -20.14 14.67
CA ASN A 296 -5.44 -20.33 13.31
C ASN A 296 -5.93 -19.03 12.64
N ALA A 297 -5.68 -17.88 13.27
CA ALA A 297 -6.08 -16.58 12.76
C ALA A 297 -4.85 -15.73 12.42
N SER A 298 -4.99 -14.91 11.39
CA SER A 298 -3.98 -13.92 10.98
C SER A 298 -4.67 -12.61 10.62
N ARG A 299 -4.04 -11.49 10.96
CA ARG A 299 -4.44 -10.15 10.57
C ARG A 299 -3.25 -9.41 10.00
N VAL A 300 -3.51 -8.65 8.95
CA VAL A 300 -2.51 -7.90 8.21
C VAL A 300 -3.02 -6.50 7.99
N VAL A 301 -2.21 -5.50 8.36
CA VAL A 301 -2.53 -4.07 8.22
C VAL A 301 -1.29 -3.31 7.82
N SER A 302 -1.47 -2.31 6.97
CA SER A 302 -0.45 -1.31 6.67
C SER A 302 -0.86 0.04 7.26
N TYR A 303 0.12 0.77 7.77
CA TYR A 303 -0.03 2.13 8.26
C TYR A 303 0.92 3.05 7.52
N GLU A 304 0.53 4.31 7.42
CA GLU A 304 1.45 5.37 7.04
C GLU A 304 1.41 6.48 8.08
N TYR A 305 2.60 6.88 8.51
CA TYR A 305 2.79 7.94 9.48
C TYR A 305 3.51 9.10 8.82
N ASP A 306 2.96 10.31 8.95
CA ASP A 306 3.71 11.54 8.75
C ASP A 306 4.54 11.81 10.00
N VAL A 307 5.85 11.90 9.80
CA VAL A 307 6.84 12.20 10.84
C VAL A 307 7.51 13.56 10.61
N SER A 308 7.02 14.34 9.64
CA SER A 308 7.53 15.66 9.37
C SER A 308 7.14 16.63 10.49
N GLY A 309 8.10 17.43 10.96
CA GLY A 309 7.83 18.48 11.96
C GLY A 309 7.74 18.00 13.42
N GLY A 310 8.22 16.80 13.76
CA GLY A 310 8.43 16.35 15.14
C GLY A 310 7.19 15.87 15.89
N ASN A 311 6.02 15.81 15.23
CA ASN A 311 4.82 15.16 15.75
C ASN A 311 4.42 14.04 14.80
N ILE A 312 4.28 12.82 15.33
CA ILE A 312 3.77 11.71 14.54
C ILE A 312 2.27 11.88 14.30
N SER A 313 1.84 11.67 13.06
CA SER A 313 0.42 11.53 12.75
C SER A 313 0.16 10.38 11.80
N LYS A 314 -0.80 9.53 12.14
CA LYS A 314 -1.25 8.45 11.26
C LYS A 314 -2.14 9.01 10.17
N ILE A 315 -1.71 8.92 8.92
CA ILE A 315 -2.45 9.45 7.76
C ILE A 315 -3.17 8.37 6.96
N TYR A 316 -2.77 7.10 7.13
CA TYR A 316 -3.38 5.98 6.40
C TYR A 316 -3.44 4.71 7.26
N LYS A 317 -4.50 3.93 7.06
CA LYS A 317 -4.68 2.58 7.59
C LYS A 317 -5.37 1.71 6.54
N GLY A 318 -4.67 0.69 6.07
CA GLY A 318 -5.15 -0.24 5.05
C GLY A 318 -5.17 -1.68 5.56
N TRP A 319 -6.19 -2.44 5.19
CA TRP A 319 -6.36 -3.83 5.65
C TRP A 319 -6.03 -4.84 4.55
N GLY A 320 -5.43 -5.96 4.95
CA GLY A 320 -5.15 -7.11 4.08
C GLY A 320 -3.87 -6.95 3.25
N TYR A 321 -3.49 -8.01 2.55
CA TYR A 321 -2.25 -8.03 1.76
C TYR A 321 -2.25 -7.07 0.57
N GLU A 322 -3.43 -6.70 0.06
CA GLU A 322 -3.53 -5.69 -0.99
C GLU A 322 -3.19 -4.29 -0.48
N SER A 323 -3.19 -4.05 0.83
CA SER A 323 -2.77 -2.75 1.35
C SER A 323 -1.25 -2.60 1.38
N PHE A 324 -0.48 -3.69 1.35
CA PHE A 324 0.99 -3.66 1.37
C PHE A 324 1.56 -3.01 0.11
N ARG A 325 2.73 -2.39 0.23
CA ARG A 325 3.43 -1.83 -0.92
C ARG A 325 4.03 -3.00 -1.72
N PRO A 326 3.74 -3.12 -3.03
CA PRO A 326 4.30 -4.21 -3.82
C PRO A 326 5.82 -4.19 -3.79
N LYS A 327 6.44 -5.37 -3.64
CA LYS A 327 7.89 -5.51 -3.73
C LYS A 327 8.28 -5.63 -5.20
N LEU A 328 9.10 -4.70 -5.69
CA LEU A 328 9.71 -4.76 -7.01
C LEU A 328 10.62 -5.99 -7.09
N GLN A 329 10.37 -6.91 -8.03
CA GLN A 329 11.25 -8.06 -8.22
C GLN A 329 12.50 -7.64 -9.02
N LYS A 330 13.65 -8.28 -8.76
CA LYS A 330 14.92 -7.99 -9.46
C LYS A 330 14.90 -8.10 -11.00
N LYS A 331 13.85 -8.71 -11.59
CA LYS A 331 13.66 -8.80 -13.05
C LYS A 331 12.83 -7.64 -13.64
N GLU A 332 12.25 -6.82 -12.77
CA GLU A 332 11.42 -5.65 -13.09
C GLU A 332 12.17 -4.33 -12.87
N LEU A 333 13.44 -4.44 -12.45
CA LEU A 333 14.48 -3.40 -12.39
C LEU A 333 15.40 -3.57 -13.60
#